data_AF-A0A6V7JGC5-F1
#
_entry.id   AF-A0A6V7JGC5-F1
#
_cell.length_a   1.000
_cell.length_b   1.000
_cell.length_c   1.000
_cell.angle_alpha   90.00
_cell.angle_beta   90.00
_cell.angle_gamma   90.00
#
_symmetry.space_group_name_H-M   'P 1'
#
loop_
_entity.id
_entity.type
_entity.pdbx_description
1 polymer ?
#
loop_
_entity_poly.entity_id
_entity_poly.type
_entity_poly.pdbx_seq_one_letter_code
_entity_poly.pdbx_strand_id
1 'polypeptide(L)'
;YVNVDEREGELCQPFCEGGCINGVCAKPSTCQCNDGYIQDIFNSTLCNPICESDCGHGECIGPNECKCFDGYVRANTTDTDNSGPNCVSPCGELGCGDHGICDSENRTCQCFYGWSGKNCGIAALCGIILEENDVDLAR
;
A
#
# COMPACT_ATOMS: atom_id res chain seq x y z
N TYR A 1 -2.71 27.12 -30.43
CA TYR A 1 -3.78 26.18 -30.83
C TYR A 1 -4.69 26.03 -29.64
N VAL A 2 -5.86 26.67 -29.66
CA VAL A 2 -6.88 26.51 -28.61
C VAL A 2 -7.91 25.55 -29.18
N ASN A 3 -8.15 24.41 -28.52
CA ASN A 3 -9.16 23.45 -28.93
C ASN A 3 -10.53 24.05 -28.62
N VAL A 4 -11.38 24.17 -29.64
CA VAL A 4 -12.75 24.69 -29.52
C VAL A 4 -13.68 23.48 -29.64
N ASP A 5 -14.39 23.13 -28.56
CA ASP A 5 -15.52 22.18 -28.59
C ASP A 5 -16.77 22.95 -29.03
N GLU A 6 -17.33 22.59 -30.20
CA GLU A 6 -18.35 23.35 -30.93
C GLU A 6 -19.79 23.11 -30.40
N ARG A 7 -19.99 23.14 -29.08
CA ARG A 7 -21.34 23.05 -28.49
C ARG A 7 -21.74 24.37 -27.83
N GLU A 8 -22.54 25.13 -28.59
CA GLU A 8 -23.35 26.30 -28.25
C GLU A 8 -22.99 27.09 -26.97
N GLY A 9 -22.24 28.18 -27.15
CA GLY A 9 -22.38 29.39 -26.31
C GLY A 9 -21.15 29.93 -25.59
N GLU A 10 -20.06 29.17 -25.44
CA GLU A 10 -18.89 29.61 -24.65
C GLU A 10 -17.61 29.66 -25.50
N LEU A 11 -17.40 30.77 -26.22
CA LEU A 11 -16.20 31.01 -27.03
C LEU A 11 -14.91 31.23 -26.20
N CYS A 12 -15.00 31.21 -24.86
CA CYS A 12 -13.88 31.43 -23.96
C CYS A 12 -13.80 30.32 -22.92
N GLN A 13 -13.08 29.24 -23.22
CA GLN A 13 -12.70 28.25 -22.21
C GLN A 13 -11.48 28.76 -21.41
N PRO A 14 -11.44 28.54 -20.09
CA PRO A 14 -10.30 28.91 -19.27
C PRO A 14 -9.06 28.11 -19.67
N PHE A 15 -7.91 28.77 -19.72
CA PHE A 15 -6.62 28.15 -20.03
C PHE A 15 -5.81 27.91 -18.76
N CYS A 16 -5.34 26.68 -18.58
CA CYS A 16 -4.43 26.27 -17.53
C CYS A 16 -3.16 25.74 -18.20
N GLU A 17 -2.03 26.43 -18.03
CA GLU A 17 -0.75 26.00 -18.58
C GLU A 17 -0.33 24.66 -17.95
N GLY A 18 -0.05 23.66 -18.77
CA GLY A 18 0.22 22.29 -18.30
C GLY A 18 -1.02 21.44 -17.99
N GLY A 19 -2.23 22.01 -18.08
CA GLY A 19 -3.49 21.32 -17.76
C GLY A 19 -3.75 21.18 -16.26
N CYS A 20 -4.82 20.49 -15.90
CA CYS A 20 -5.17 20.16 -14.51
C CYS A 20 -5.15 18.64 -14.34
N ILE A 21 -4.27 18.11 -13.49
CA ILE A 21 -4.21 16.67 -13.19
C ILE A 21 -5.29 16.37 -12.14
N ASN A 22 -6.21 15.44 -12.44
CA ASN A 22 -7.37 15.08 -11.61
C ASN A 22 -8.30 16.26 -11.27
N GLY A 23 -8.42 17.21 -12.19
CA GLY A 23 -9.31 18.35 -12.04
C GLY A 23 -9.71 18.94 -13.39
N VAL A 24 -10.50 20.00 -13.33
CA VAL A 24 -10.93 20.79 -14.48
C VAL A 24 -10.41 22.22 -14.34
N CYS A 25 -10.07 22.84 -15.47
CA CYS A 25 -9.70 24.25 -15.46
C CYS A 25 -10.97 25.07 -15.25
N ALA A 26 -11.16 25.63 -14.05
CA ALA A 26 -12.36 26.40 -13.73
C ALA A 26 -12.17 27.90 -14.03
N LYS A 27 -10.94 28.40 -13.94
CA LYS A 27 -10.54 29.78 -14.26
C LYS A 27 -9.12 29.78 -14.83
N PRO A 28 -8.68 30.87 -15.49
CA PRO A 28 -7.30 30.98 -15.96
C PRO A 28 -6.29 30.65 -14.86
N SER A 29 -5.39 29.70 -15.13
CA SER A 29 -4.36 29.21 -14.21
C SER A 29 -4.87 28.67 -12.87
N THR A 30 -6.16 28.36 -12.75
CA THR A 30 -6.77 27.85 -11.51
C THR A 30 -7.55 26.57 -11.78
N CYS A 31 -7.10 25.47 -11.18
CA CYS A 31 -7.78 24.18 -11.27
C CYS A 31 -8.83 24.04 -10.16
N GLN A 32 -9.96 23.46 -10.52
CA GLN A 32 -10.94 22.91 -9.59
C GLN A 32 -10.77 21.39 -9.58
N CYS A 33 -10.45 20.84 -8.42
CA CYS A 33 -10.26 19.41 -8.27
C CYS A 33 -11.58 18.64 -8.41
N ASN A 34 -11.49 17.44 -8.98
CA ASN A 34 -12.63 16.53 -9.06
C ASN A 34 -13.03 16.04 -7.67
N ASP A 35 -14.24 15.49 -7.54
CA ASP A 35 -14.71 14.92 -6.27
C ASP A 35 -13.74 13.85 -5.76
N GLY A 36 -13.41 13.91 -4.47
CA GLY A 36 -12.43 13.02 -3.86
C GLY A 36 -10.96 13.40 -4.08
N TYR A 37 -10.69 14.60 -4.62
CA TYR A 37 -9.34 15.14 -4.77
C TYR A 37 -9.20 16.52 -4.10
N ILE A 38 -7.99 16.85 -3.67
CA ILE A 38 -7.63 18.13 -3.04
C ILE A 38 -6.43 18.75 -3.75
N GLN A 39 -6.42 20.08 -3.85
CA GLN A 39 -5.33 20.80 -4.51
C GLN A 39 -4.01 20.61 -3.77
N ASP A 40 -2.95 20.32 -4.52
CA ASP A 40 -1.60 20.21 -3.97
C ASP A 40 -1.11 21.56 -3.43
N ILE A 41 -0.35 21.50 -2.32
CA ILE A 41 0.10 22.71 -1.61
C ILE A 41 1.23 23.45 -2.32
N PHE A 42 1.96 22.78 -3.22
CA PHE A 42 3.08 23.35 -3.98
C PHE A 42 2.76 23.54 -5.46
N ASN A 43 1.74 22.85 -5.97
CA ASN A 43 1.35 22.90 -7.38
C ASN A 43 -0.16 23.08 -7.57
N SER A 44 -0.58 24.30 -7.95
CA SER A 44 -1.98 24.64 -8.19
C SER A 44 -2.62 23.89 -9.37
N THR A 45 -1.84 23.21 -10.21
CA THR A 45 -2.31 22.39 -11.34
C THR A 45 -2.48 20.91 -11.00
N LEU A 46 -2.04 20.49 -9.81
CA LEU A 46 -2.12 19.12 -9.34
C LEU A 46 -3.22 18.98 -8.28
N CYS A 47 -4.10 17.99 -8.47
CA CYS A 47 -5.07 17.57 -7.48
C CYS A 47 -4.68 16.17 -6.98
N ASN A 48 -4.29 16.09 -5.71
CA ASN A 48 -3.94 14.86 -5.03
C ASN A 48 -5.21 14.12 -4.58
N PRO A 49 -5.24 12.78 -4.67
CA PRO A 49 -6.38 12.00 -4.20
C PRO A 49 -6.53 12.09 -2.69
N ILE A 50 -7.77 12.01 -2.21
CA ILE A 50 -8.12 11.95 -0.80
C ILE A 50 -8.38 10.49 -0.43
N CYS A 51 -7.63 9.98 0.55
CA CYS A 51 -7.91 8.72 1.22
C CYS A 51 -8.39 9.02 2.65
N GLU A 52 -9.61 8.59 2.99
CA GLU A 52 -10.22 8.80 4.32
C GLU A 52 -9.42 8.11 5.44
N SER A 53 -8.90 6.93 5.14
CA SER A 53 -7.97 6.20 5.99
C SER A 53 -6.55 6.35 5.46
N ASP A 54 -5.57 6.40 6.36
CA ASP A 54 -4.17 6.29 5.98
C ASP A 54 -3.91 4.95 5.26
N CYS A 55 -3.24 5.02 4.10
CA CYS A 55 -2.82 3.83 3.37
C CYS A 55 -1.74 3.04 4.12
N GLY A 56 -1.07 3.66 5.09
CA GLY A 56 -0.02 3.04 5.90
C GLY A 56 1.19 2.72 5.04
N HIS A 57 1.38 1.45 4.70
CA HIS A 57 2.47 0.97 3.84
C HIS A 57 2.10 1.00 2.36
N GLY A 58 1.52 2.12 1.92
CA GLY A 58 1.09 2.31 0.55
C GLY A 58 0.92 3.79 0.19
N GLU A 59 0.65 4.03 -1.07
CA GLU A 59 0.41 5.36 -1.64
C GLU A 59 -1.07 5.50 -2.02
N CYS A 60 -1.68 6.64 -1.70
CA CYS A 60 -3.01 6.99 -2.17
C CYS A 60 -2.94 7.35 -3.66
N ILE A 61 -3.47 6.49 -4.52
CA ILE A 61 -3.41 6.65 -5.99
C ILE A 61 -4.73 7.12 -6.60
N GLY A 62 -5.81 7.08 -5.82
CA GLY A 62 -7.14 7.50 -6.20
C GLY A 62 -8.01 7.73 -4.95
N PRO A 63 -9.22 8.32 -5.09
CA PRO A 63 -10.11 8.56 -3.97
C PRO A 63 -10.41 7.24 -3.23
N ASN A 64 -9.98 7.17 -1.97
CA ASN A 64 -10.06 5.95 -1.15
C ASN A 64 -9.41 4.70 -1.79
N GLU A 65 -8.43 4.87 -2.67
CA GLU A 65 -7.70 3.78 -3.32
C GLU A 65 -6.21 3.82 -2.99
N CYS A 66 -5.75 2.79 -2.27
CA CYS A 66 -4.35 2.63 -1.91
C CYS A 66 -3.65 1.60 -2.80
N LYS A 67 -2.46 1.97 -3.27
CA LYS A 67 -1.49 1.07 -3.88
C LYS A 67 -0.45 0.67 -2.83
N CYS A 68 -0.40 -0.60 -2.49
CA CYS A 68 0.54 -1.10 -1.49
C CYS A 68 1.96 -1.15 -2.04
N PHE A 69 2.94 -0.90 -1.17
CA PHE A 69 4.35 -1.10 -1.49
C PHE A 69 4.67 -2.59 -1.60
N ASP A 70 5.81 -2.91 -2.22
CA ASP A 70 6.27 -4.28 -2.39
C ASP A 70 6.38 -4.99 -1.03
N GLY A 71 5.81 -6.19 -0.93
CA GLY A 71 5.75 -6.98 0.31
C GLY A 71 4.53 -6.70 1.19
N TYR A 72 3.74 -5.65 0.91
CA TYR A 72 2.49 -5.35 1.61
C TYR A 72 1.27 -5.73 0.79
N VAL A 73 0.19 -6.08 1.47
CA VAL A 73 -1.08 -6.50 0.86
C VAL A 73 -2.22 -5.66 1.38
N ARG A 74 -3.32 -5.59 0.60
CA ARG A 74 -4.54 -4.94 1.06
C ARG A 74 -5.12 -5.69 2.26
N ALA A 75 -5.46 -4.95 3.30
CA ALA A 75 -6.11 -5.49 4.49
C ALA A 75 -7.41 -6.23 4.12
N ASN A 76 -7.66 -7.34 4.79
CA ASN A 76 -8.91 -8.09 4.68
C ASN A 76 -9.61 -8.19 6.05
N THR A 77 -10.73 -8.90 6.10
CA THR A 77 -11.54 -9.07 7.31
C THR A 77 -10.87 -9.90 8.42
N THR A 78 -9.74 -10.57 8.14
CA THR A 78 -8.99 -11.34 9.13
C THR A 78 -7.85 -10.55 9.77
N ASP A 79 -7.53 -9.38 9.21
CA ASP A 79 -6.55 -8.47 9.77
C ASP A 79 -7.20 -7.69 10.92
N THR A 80 -6.60 -7.75 12.10
CA THR A 80 -7.18 -7.21 13.36
C THR A 80 -7.18 -5.69 13.43
N ASP A 81 -6.60 -5.03 12.43
CA ASP A 81 -6.34 -3.60 12.43
C ASP A 81 -7.26 -2.90 11.41
N ASN A 82 -8.43 -2.51 11.91
CA ASN A 82 -9.30 -1.43 11.42
C ASN A 82 -9.54 -1.33 9.89
N SER A 83 -10.63 -1.97 9.47
CA SER A 83 -11.62 -1.52 8.47
C SER A 83 -11.24 -0.31 7.60
N GLY A 84 -10.47 -0.55 6.54
CA GLY A 84 -10.21 0.44 5.47
C GLY A 84 -9.46 -0.18 4.29
N PRO A 85 -9.25 0.57 3.18
CA PRO A 85 -8.40 0.15 2.05
C PRO A 85 -6.89 0.21 2.37
N ASN A 86 -6.47 0.05 3.63
CA ASN A 86 -5.08 0.20 4.06
C ASN A 86 -4.21 -1.01 3.68
N CYS A 87 -2.89 -0.77 3.65
CA CYS A 87 -1.88 -1.75 3.29
C CYS A 87 -1.18 -2.27 4.55
N VAL A 88 -1.18 -3.59 4.71
CA VAL A 88 -0.70 -4.29 5.90
C VAL A 88 0.33 -5.36 5.52
N SER A 89 1.21 -5.70 6.46
CA SER A 89 2.11 -6.83 6.31
C SER A 89 1.30 -8.14 6.27
N PRO A 90 1.46 -9.01 5.25
CA PRO A 90 0.69 -10.25 5.14
C PRO A 90 0.94 -11.21 6.30
N CYS A 91 2.11 -11.15 6.95
CA CYS A 91 2.43 -11.97 8.12
C CYS A 91 2.39 -11.15 9.44
N GLY A 92 1.74 -9.98 9.42
CA GLY A 92 1.67 -9.04 10.53
C GLY A 92 2.99 -8.28 10.76
N GLU A 93 2.95 -7.30 11.67
CA GLU A 93 4.09 -6.43 11.99
C GLU A 93 5.32 -7.18 12.53
N LEU A 94 5.11 -8.32 13.20
CA LEU A 94 6.19 -9.16 13.73
C LEU A 94 6.76 -10.14 12.70
N GLY A 95 6.12 -10.28 11.52
CA GLY A 95 6.50 -11.24 10.50
C GLY A 95 6.61 -12.67 11.01
N CYS A 96 7.54 -13.44 10.46
CA CYS A 96 7.82 -14.84 10.84
C CYS A 96 9.09 -15.00 11.69
N GLY A 97 9.58 -13.89 12.27
CA GLY A 97 10.91 -13.81 12.85
C GLY A 97 12.01 -14.25 11.87
N ASP A 98 13.15 -14.68 12.41
CA ASP A 98 14.24 -15.30 11.62
C ASP A 98 14.04 -16.82 11.44
N HIS A 99 12.89 -17.34 11.85
CA HIS A 99 12.62 -18.78 11.99
C HIS A 99 11.55 -19.30 11.05
N GLY A 100 11.18 -18.52 10.03
CA GLY A 100 10.23 -18.94 9.03
C GLY A 100 10.22 -18.01 7.83
N ILE A 101 9.51 -18.44 6.79
CA ILE A 101 9.32 -17.69 5.56
C ILE A 101 7.86 -17.23 5.50
N CYS A 102 7.65 -15.97 5.15
CA CYS A 102 6.30 -15.43 4.97
C CYS A 102 5.73 -15.86 3.62
N ASP A 103 4.60 -16.57 3.66
CA ASP A 103 3.76 -16.82 2.51
C ASP A 103 2.74 -15.68 2.39
N SER A 104 3.00 -14.76 1.46
CA SER A 104 2.18 -13.55 1.28
C SER A 104 0.81 -13.83 0.67
N GLU A 105 0.66 -14.92 -0.08
CA GLU A 105 -0.62 -15.32 -0.69
C GLU A 105 -1.56 -15.88 0.36
N ASN A 106 -1.03 -16.76 1.22
CA ASN A 106 -1.80 -17.39 2.29
C ASN A 106 -1.83 -16.57 3.59
N ARG A 107 -1.03 -15.49 3.67
CA ARG A 107 -0.88 -14.65 4.88
C ARG A 107 -0.47 -15.47 6.11
N THR A 108 0.46 -16.40 5.91
CA THR A 108 0.89 -17.36 6.94
C THR A 108 2.40 -17.53 6.95
N CYS A 109 2.95 -17.87 8.10
CA CYS A 109 4.36 -18.21 8.25
C CYS A 109 4.61 -19.71 8.06
N GLN A 110 5.51 -20.06 7.15
CA GLN A 110 6.07 -21.39 7.03
C GLN A 110 7.28 -21.51 7.96
N CYS A 111 7.09 -22.10 9.14
CA CYS A 111 8.13 -22.19 10.13
C CYS A 111 9.20 -23.23 9.78
N PHE A 112 10.46 -22.90 10.06
CA PHE A 112 11.57 -23.83 10.00
C PHE A 112 11.44 -24.92 11.07
N TYR A 113 12.13 -26.03 10.85
CA TYR A 113 12.11 -27.15 11.77
C TYR A 113 12.48 -26.71 13.19
N GLY A 114 11.67 -27.14 14.16
CA GLY A 114 11.83 -26.77 15.57
C GLY A 114 11.11 -25.49 15.99
N TRP A 115 10.45 -24.78 15.08
CA TRP A 115 9.67 -23.57 15.36
C TRP A 115 8.18 -23.73 15.05
N SER A 116 7.35 -22.99 15.80
CA SER A 116 5.90 -23.04 15.71
C SER A 116 5.25 -21.72 16.13
N GLY A 117 3.93 -21.64 15.99
CA GLY A 117 3.14 -20.44 16.26
C GLY A 117 2.91 -19.59 15.02
N LYS A 118 2.02 -18.59 15.12
CA LYS A 118 1.59 -17.74 13.99
C LYS A 118 2.75 -16.98 13.33
N ASN A 119 3.78 -16.64 14.12
CA ASN A 119 4.96 -15.89 13.74
C ASN A 119 6.27 -16.67 13.92
N CYS A 120 6.22 -18.00 14.05
CA CYS A 120 7.38 -18.86 14.29
C CYS A 120 8.25 -18.47 15.50
N GLY A 121 7.67 -17.80 16.50
CA GLY A 121 8.38 -17.36 17.70
C GLY A 121 8.48 -18.41 18.81
N ILE A 122 7.83 -19.56 18.66
CA ILE A 122 7.74 -20.58 19.70
C ILE A 122 8.62 -21.78 19.32
N ALA A 123 9.65 -22.05 20.11
CA ALA A 123 10.45 -23.27 19.98
C ALA A 123 9.58 -24.49 20.31
N ALA A 124 9.34 -25.35 19.31
CA ALA A 124 8.55 -26.56 19.43
C ALA A 124 9.41 -27.81 19.72
N LEU A 125 10.70 -27.77 19.36
CA LEU A 125 11.63 -28.86 19.59
C LEU A 125 12.93 -28.30 20.16
N CYS A 126 13.46 -28.99 21.16
CA CYS A 126 14.82 -28.76 21.66
C CYS A 126 15.66 -29.97 21.25
N GLY A 127 16.44 -29.81 20.19
CA GLY A 127 17.32 -30.83 19.65
C GLY A 127 18.61 -30.19 19.14
N ILE A 128 19.72 -30.92 19.26
CA ILE A 128 21.01 -30.56 18.69
C ILE A 128 20.98 -30.96 17.20
N ILE A 129 21.26 -30.01 16.30
CA ILE A 129 21.54 -30.32 14.89
C ILE A 129 22.92 -30.96 14.90
N LEU A 130 22.97 -32.25 14.58
CA LEU A 130 24.22 -32.96 14.37
C LEU A 130 24.55 -32.84 12.88
N GLU A 131 25.56 -32.05 12.51
CA GLU A 131 26.17 -32.16 11.19
C GLU A 131 26.89 -33.50 11.07
N GLU A 132 27.14 -33.99 9.85
CA GLU A 132 27.85 -35.28 9.63
C GLU A 132 29.26 -35.33 10.25
N ASN A 133 29.77 -34.20 10.76
CA ASN A 133 31.04 -34.06 11.49
C ASN A 133 30.90 -33.93 13.01
N ASP A 134 29.69 -33.94 13.56
CA ASP A 134 29.45 -33.91 15.01
C ASP A 134 29.63 -35.32 15.61
N VAL A 135 30.87 -35.81 15.52
CA VAL A 135 31.34 -36.99 16.26
C VAL A 135 31.58 -36.54 17.71
N ASP A 136 30.67 -36.93 18.60
CA ASP A 136 30.83 -37.12 20.05
C ASP A 136 29.78 -36.39 20.90
N LEU A 137 28.55 -36.91 20.93
CA LEU A 137 27.67 -36.76 22.10
C LEU A 137 26.96 -38.10 22.42
N ALA A 138 27.76 -39.16 22.56
CA ALA A 138 27.35 -40.39 23.22
C ALA A 138 28.48 -40.89 24.12
N ARG A 139 28.59 -40.29 25.31
CA ARG A 139 29.29 -40.92 26.43
C ARG A 139 28.57 -40.63 27.74
#